data_AF-A0A5C7LN34-F1
#
_entry.id   AF-A0A5C7LN34-F1
#
_cell.length_a   1.000
_cell.length_b   1.000
_cell.length_c   1.000
_cell.angle_alpha   90.00
_cell.angle_beta   90.00
_cell.angle_gamma   90.00
#
_symmetry.space_group_name_H-M   'P 1'
#
loop_
_entity.id
_entity.type
_entity.pdbx_description
1 polymer ?
#
loop_
_entity_poly.entity_id
_entity_poly.type
_entity_poly.pdbx_seq_one_letter_code
_entity_poly.pdbx_strand_id
1 'polypeptide(L)'
;MSKYSDAKYVYWHPIYLAGWNRDDCLKSLDVVGLPVPPKSSCFFCPEMRPQEIFDLQRDEPELLERALAMERNAVLTDIKGLGKHDYSWNDLVAGKLPLAVIQKANRGKRIECVCAEDNGV
;
A
#
# COMPACT_ATOMS: atom_id res chain seq x y z
N MET A 1 -10.49 -34.65 -4.92
CA MET A 1 -9.04 -34.54 -4.63
C MET A 1 -8.64 -33.07 -4.79
N SER A 2 -8.13 -32.45 -3.73
CA SER A 2 -7.77 -31.02 -3.72
C SER A 2 -6.59 -30.76 -4.66
N LYS A 3 -6.67 -29.71 -5.48
CA LYS A 3 -5.81 -29.38 -6.63
C LYS A 3 -4.34 -29.00 -6.26
N TYR A 4 -3.94 -29.17 -5.00
CA TYR A 4 -2.71 -28.61 -4.42
C TYR A 4 -1.85 -29.64 -3.67
N SER A 5 -1.77 -30.89 -4.15
CA SER A 5 -0.81 -31.86 -3.61
C SER A 5 0.49 -31.82 -4.43
N ASP A 6 1.56 -31.29 -3.84
CA ASP A 6 2.91 -31.37 -4.38
C ASP A 6 3.68 -32.49 -3.65
N ALA A 7 4.45 -33.30 -4.39
CA ALA A 7 5.21 -34.42 -3.80
C ALA A 7 6.37 -33.95 -2.90
N LYS A 8 6.83 -32.70 -3.05
CA LYS A 8 7.96 -32.13 -2.32
C LYS A 8 7.54 -31.32 -1.09
N TYR A 9 6.30 -30.84 -1.04
CA TYR A 9 5.88 -29.87 -0.03
C TYR A 9 4.66 -30.35 0.76
N VAL A 10 4.74 -30.19 2.09
CA VAL A 10 3.58 -30.27 2.98
C VAL A 10 3.11 -28.86 3.26
N TYR A 11 1.96 -28.49 2.71
CA TYR A 11 1.35 -27.20 2.97
C TYR A 11 0.66 -27.19 4.33
N TRP A 12 1.07 -26.28 5.20
CA TRP A 12 0.44 -26.03 6.49
C TRP A 12 0.05 -24.56 6.60
N HIS A 13 -1.23 -24.31 6.89
CA HIS A 13 -1.81 -22.97 6.96
C HIS A 13 -2.49 -22.81 8.32
N PRO A 14 -1.71 -22.51 9.39
CA PRO A 14 -2.18 -22.56 10.78
C PRO A 14 -3.36 -21.63 11.06
N ILE A 15 -3.29 -20.39 10.56
CA ILE A 15 -4.32 -19.37 10.77
C ILE A 15 -5.65 -19.80 10.14
N TYR A 16 -5.60 -20.33 8.91
CA TYR A 16 -6.78 -20.83 8.22
C TYR A 16 -7.36 -22.07 8.91
N LEU A 17 -6.51 -23.03 9.28
CA LEU A 17 -6.94 -24.27 9.94
C LEU A 17 -7.50 -24.03 11.34
N ALA A 18 -7.00 -23.01 12.04
CA ALA A 18 -7.54 -22.59 13.34
C ALA A 18 -8.83 -21.77 13.21
N GLY A 19 -9.25 -21.40 11.98
CA GLY A 19 -10.44 -20.59 11.73
C GLY A 19 -10.31 -19.15 12.23
N TRP A 20 -9.09 -18.65 12.40
CA TRP A 20 -8.85 -17.34 12.97
C TRP A 20 -9.24 -16.22 12.01
N ASN A 21 -9.98 -15.25 12.53
CA ASN A 21 -10.21 -13.98 11.87
C ASN A 21 -9.19 -12.93 12.34
N ARG A 22 -9.36 -11.68 11.89
CA ARG A 22 -8.46 -10.59 12.25
C ARG A 22 -8.40 -10.36 13.77
N ASP A 23 -9.53 -10.44 14.46
CA ASP A 23 -9.59 -10.17 15.89
C ASP A 23 -8.88 -11.27 16.70
N ASP A 24 -8.97 -12.52 16.24
CA ASP A 24 -8.24 -13.64 16.84
C ASP A 24 -6.72 -13.46 16.69
N CYS A 25 -6.26 -13.00 15.53
CA CYS A 25 -4.86 -12.64 15.33
C CYS A 25 -4.42 -11.53 16.30
N LEU A 26 -5.21 -10.46 16.45
CA LEU A 26 -4.88 -9.36 17.38
C LEU A 26 -4.84 -9.81 18.84
N LYS A 27 -5.80 -10.65 19.27
CA LYS A 27 -5.79 -11.24 20.62
C LYS A 27 -4.57 -12.12 20.85
N SER A 28 -4.16 -12.90 19.84
CA SER A 28 -2.98 -13.76 19.98
C SER A 28 -1.70 -12.95 20.18
N LEU A 29 -1.56 -11.81 19.49
CA LEU A 29 -0.44 -10.88 19.68
C LEU A 29 -0.44 -10.27 21.08
N ASP A 30 -1.61 -9.86 21.58
CA ASP A 30 -1.78 -9.33 22.93
C ASP A 30 -1.37 -10.34 24.01
N VAL A 31 -1.82 -11.59 23.88
CA VAL A 31 -1.49 -12.69 24.82
C VAL A 31 0.02 -12.92 24.93
N VAL A 32 0.77 -12.75 23.85
CA VAL A 32 2.24 -12.92 23.84
C VAL A 32 2.99 -11.60 24.05
N GLY A 33 2.29 -10.49 24.28
CA GLY A 33 2.87 -9.17 24.50
C GLY A 33 3.57 -8.57 23.27
N LEU A 34 3.16 -8.95 22.06
CA LEU A 34 3.70 -8.40 20.82
C LEU A 34 2.86 -7.23 20.30
N PRO A 35 3.49 -6.16 19.76
CA PRO A 35 2.74 -5.05 19.17
C PRO A 35 2.03 -5.48 17.89
N VAL A 36 0.96 -4.76 17.55
CA VAL A 36 0.27 -4.95 16.28
C VAL A 36 1.17 -4.46 15.14
N PRO A 37 1.50 -5.31 14.15
CA PRO A 37 2.36 -4.90 13.05
C PRO A 37 1.68 -3.80 12.22
N PRO A 38 2.45 -2.84 11.68
CA PRO A 38 1.92 -1.88 10.72
C PRO A 38 1.45 -2.60 9.45
N LYS A 39 0.70 -1.89 8.61
CA LYS A 39 0.29 -2.39 7.30
C LYS A 39 1.53 -2.82 6.49
N SER A 40 1.59 -4.08 6.11
CA SER A 40 2.61 -4.57 5.18
C SER A 40 2.23 -4.14 3.77
N SER A 41 2.84 -3.08 3.26
CA SER A 41 2.71 -2.66 1.86
C SER A 41 4.07 -2.62 1.19
N CYS A 42 4.16 -3.14 -0.04
CA CYS A 42 5.28 -2.87 -0.93
C CYS A 42 5.33 -1.37 -1.28
N PHE A 43 6.50 -0.84 -1.62
CA PHE A 43 6.68 0.55 -2.04
C PHE A 43 5.91 0.93 -3.33
N PHE A 44 5.39 -0.06 -4.06
CA PHE A 44 4.55 0.09 -5.25
C PHE A 44 3.13 -0.47 -5.05
N CYS A 45 2.68 -0.62 -3.80
CA CYS A 45 1.40 -1.24 -3.49
C CYS A 45 0.22 -0.34 -3.92
N PRO A 46 -0.70 -0.80 -4.78
CA PRO A 46 -1.81 0.03 -5.24
C PRO A 46 -2.80 0.45 -4.14
N GLU A 47 -2.75 -0.22 -2.98
CA GLU A 47 -3.56 0.08 -1.80
C GLU A 47 -2.92 1.09 -0.86
N MET A 48 -1.78 1.70 -1.23
CA MET A 48 -1.21 2.82 -0.49
C MET A 48 -2.16 4.02 -0.51
N ARG A 49 -2.28 4.68 0.65
CA ARG A 49 -3.03 5.92 0.74
C ARG A 49 -2.19 7.08 0.22
N PRO A 50 -2.80 8.17 -0.26
CA PRO A 50 -2.05 9.35 -0.70
C PRO A 50 -1.03 9.86 0.32
N GLN A 51 -1.38 9.88 1.61
CA GLN A 51 -0.41 10.24 2.65
C GLN A 51 0.81 9.30 2.67
N GLU A 52 0.58 7.99 2.55
CA GLU A 52 1.65 6.98 2.53
C GLU A 52 2.56 7.16 1.29
N ILE A 53 2.01 7.67 0.17
CA ILE A 53 2.77 7.98 -1.05
C ILE A 53 3.57 9.28 -0.88
N PHE A 54 3.01 10.30 -0.23
CA PHE A 54 3.75 11.52 0.09
C PHE A 54 4.84 11.29 1.14
N ASP A 55 4.59 10.42 2.11
CA ASP A 55 5.62 9.98 3.06
C ASP A 55 6.73 9.23 2.32
N LEU A 56 6.39 8.34 1.38
CA LEU A 56 7.37 7.68 0.51
C LEU A 56 8.17 8.68 -0.33
N GLN A 57 7.53 9.72 -0.86
CA GLN A 57 8.21 10.79 -1.61
C GLN A 57 9.24 11.53 -0.76
N ARG A 58 8.91 11.81 0.49
CA ARG A 58 9.76 12.54 1.44
C ARG A 58 10.90 11.66 1.95
N ASP A 59 10.58 10.46 2.41
CA ASP A 59 11.48 9.62 3.18
C ASP A 59 12.35 8.73 2.28
N GLU A 60 11.82 8.27 1.13
CA GLU A 60 12.46 7.29 0.24
C GLU A 60 12.21 7.60 -1.26
N PRO A 61 12.66 8.76 -1.77
CA PRO A 61 12.35 9.22 -3.13
C PRO A 61 12.83 8.28 -4.24
N GLU A 62 13.89 7.50 -3.99
CA GLU A 62 14.39 6.47 -4.91
C GLU A 62 13.39 5.32 -5.09
N LEU A 63 12.67 4.93 -4.03
CA LEU A 63 11.64 3.91 -4.10
C LEU A 63 10.39 4.44 -4.80
N LEU A 64 10.05 5.72 -4.58
CA LEU A 64 8.99 6.38 -5.33
C LEU A 64 9.30 6.36 -6.83
N GLU A 65 10.50 6.75 -7.25
CA GLU A 65 10.86 6.77 -8.68
C GLU A 65 10.80 5.37 -9.29
N ARG A 66 11.21 4.33 -8.55
CA ARG A 66 11.02 2.94 -9.00
C ARG A 66 9.56 2.57 -9.16
N ALA A 67 8.68 2.98 -8.24
CA ALA A 67 7.24 2.76 -8.38
C ALA A 67 6.67 3.50 -9.61
N LEU A 68 7.05 4.76 -9.83
CA LEU A 68 6.63 5.53 -11.00
C LEU A 68 7.14 4.92 -12.32
N ALA A 69 8.36 4.38 -12.34
CA ALA A 69 8.89 3.65 -13.49
C ALA A 69 8.08 2.37 -13.76
N MET A 70 7.68 1.64 -12.71
CA MET A 70 6.79 0.49 -12.86
C MET A 70 5.42 0.91 -13.41
N GLU A 71 4.85 2.03 -12.93
CA GLU A 71 3.60 2.59 -13.43
C GLU A 71 3.68 2.92 -14.93
N ARG A 72 4.75 3.60 -15.36
CA ARG A 72 4.95 3.98 -16.77
C ARG A 72 5.13 2.79 -17.71
N ASN A 73 5.71 1.70 -17.22
CA ASN A 73 5.95 0.49 -17.99
C ASN A 73 4.77 -0.49 -17.97
N ALA A 74 3.74 -0.23 -17.17
CA ALA A 74 2.60 -1.13 -17.02
C ALA A 74 1.67 -1.07 -18.25
N VAL A 75 1.27 -2.24 -18.75
CA VAL A 75 0.16 -2.37 -19.70
C VAL A 75 -1.10 -2.66 -18.89
N LEU A 76 -2.02 -1.70 -18.87
CA LEU A 76 -3.15 -1.68 -17.94
C LEU A 76 -4.46 -2.06 -18.65
N THR A 77 -5.30 -2.85 -17.97
CA THR A 77 -6.66 -3.16 -18.42
C THR A 77 -7.72 -2.35 -17.67
N ASP A 78 -7.65 -2.32 -16.32
CA ASP A 78 -8.74 -1.80 -15.47
C ASP A 78 -8.30 -0.80 -14.37
N ILE A 79 -6.99 -0.62 -14.15
CA ILE A 79 -6.44 0.25 -13.11
C ILE A 79 -5.75 1.44 -13.76
N LYS A 80 -5.97 2.66 -13.25
CA LYS A 80 -5.29 3.87 -13.70
C LYS A 80 -3.91 3.98 -13.03
N GLY A 81 -2.89 3.38 -13.64
CA GLY A 81 -1.53 3.36 -13.08
C GLY A 81 -1.42 2.44 -11.86
N LEU A 82 -0.65 2.86 -10.85
CA LEU A 82 -0.57 2.23 -9.53
C LEU A 82 -1.62 2.76 -8.56
N GLY A 83 -2.36 3.82 -8.89
CA GLY A 83 -3.40 4.33 -8.01
C GLY A 83 -4.70 3.54 -8.16
N LYS A 84 -5.48 3.50 -7.08
CA LYS A 84 -6.75 2.78 -7.05
C LYS A 84 -7.79 3.51 -7.90
N HIS A 85 -8.22 2.88 -9.00
CA HIS A 85 -9.30 3.20 -9.98
C HIS A 85 -9.48 4.65 -10.48
N ASP A 86 -9.36 5.66 -9.63
CA ASP A 86 -9.70 7.07 -9.88
C ASP A 86 -8.47 7.95 -10.19
N TYR A 87 -7.24 7.49 -9.93
CA TYR A 87 -6.02 8.29 -10.10
C TYR A 87 -4.76 7.44 -10.33
N SER A 88 -3.72 8.03 -10.90
CA SER A 88 -2.38 7.44 -10.98
C SER A 88 -1.44 8.09 -9.94
N TRP A 89 -0.38 7.40 -9.56
CA TRP A 89 0.62 7.96 -8.66
C TRP A 89 1.32 9.15 -9.29
N ASN A 90 1.61 9.08 -10.59
CA ASN A 90 2.21 10.20 -11.32
C ASN A 90 1.33 11.47 -11.27
N ASP A 91 -0.01 11.34 -11.39
CA ASP A 91 -0.91 12.48 -11.26
C ASP A 91 -0.95 13.02 -9.82
N LEU A 92 -0.86 12.14 -8.82
CA LEU A 92 -0.86 12.50 -7.40
C LEU A 92 0.38 13.33 -7.03
N VAL A 93 1.57 12.81 -7.31
CA VAL A 93 2.84 13.47 -6.94
C VAL A 93 3.11 14.73 -7.77
N ALA A 94 2.57 14.80 -8.99
CA ALA A 94 2.63 16.01 -9.81
C ALA A 94 1.60 17.08 -9.41
N GLY A 95 0.81 16.85 -8.35
CA GLY A 95 -0.19 17.82 -7.87
C GLY A 95 -1.35 18.06 -8.84
N LYS A 96 -1.64 17.11 -9.74
CA LYS A 96 -2.69 17.27 -10.76
C LYS A 96 -4.08 16.86 -10.28
N LEU A 97 -4.18 16.27 -9.10
CA LEU A 97 -5.43 15.74 -8.57
C LEU A 97 -6.19 16.77 -7.72
N PRO A 98 -7.53 16.86 -7.84
CA PRO A 98 -8.34 17.68 -6.94
C PRO A 98 -8.27 17.19 -5.50
N LEU A 99 -8.21 18.10 -4.52
CA LEU A 99 -8.17 17.76 -3.08
C LEU A 99 -9.27 16.80 -2.64
N ALA A 100 -10.49 16.92 -3.20
CA ALA A 100 -11.60 16.02 -2.89
C ALA A 100 -11.30 14.55 -3.26
N VAL A 101 -10.59 14.32 -4.38
CA VAL A 101 -10.15 12.98 -4.80
C VAL A 101 -9.11 12.44 -3.83
N ILE A 102 -8.13 13.26 -3.46
CA ILE A 102 -7.06 12.88 -2.55
C ILE A 102 -7.62 12.56 -1.15
N GLN A 103 -8.53 13.39 -0.62
CA GLN A 103 -9.17 13.17 0.69
C GLN A 103 -10.02 11.89 0.72
N LYS A 104 -10.79 11.64 -0.34
CA LYS A 104 -11.55 10.40 -0.51
C LYS A 104 -10.61 9.19 -0.52
N ALA A 105 -9.54 9.25 -1.31
CA ALA A 105 -8.54 8.18 -1.41
C ALA A 105 -7.76 7.96 -0.11
N ASN A 106 -7.55 9.01 0.69
CA ASN A 106 -6.92 8.92 2.02
C ASN A 106 -7.86 8.38 3.11
N ARG A 107 -9.03 7.84 2.73
CA ARG A 107 -10.03 7.24 3.63
C ARG A 107 -10.48 8.21 4.72
N GLY A 108 -10.61 9.50 4.36
CA GLY A 108 -11.04 10.56 5.27
C GLY A 108 -10.02 10.97 6.34
N LYS A 109 -8.82 10.39 6.34
CA LYS A 109 -7.73 10.86 7.21
C LYS A 109 -7.19 12.20 6.67
N ARG A 110 -6.80 13.10 7.58
CA ARG A 110 -6.11 14.33 7.17
C ARG A 110 -4.84 13.97 6.40
N ILE A 111 -4.59 14.73 5.35
CA ILE A 111 -3.35 14.69 4.58
C ILE A 111 -2.49 15.80 5.17
N GLU A 112 -1.27 15.46 5.55
CA GLU A 112 -0.27 16.43 5.96
C GLU A 112 0.31 17.05 4.70
N CYS A 113 0.43 18.39 4.69
CA CYS A 113 0.92 19.10 3.53
C CYS A 113 2.41 18.81 3.38
N VAL A 114 2.78 18.04 2.37
CA VAL A 114 4.18 17.85 1.99
C VAL A 114 4.50 18.93 0.97
N CYS A 115 4.70 20.16 1.43
CA CYS A 115 5.37 21.15 0.62
C CYS A 115 6.77 20.59 0.36
N ALA A 116 7.16 20.38 -0.90
CA ALA A 116 8.56 20.29 -1.23
C ALA A 116 9.20 21.56 -0.69
N GLU A 117 10.20 21.46 0.18
CA GLU A 117 10.95 22.64 0.59
C GLU A 117 11.41 23.33 -0.69
N ASP A 118 10.95 24.56 -0.91
CA ASP A 118 11.51 25.44 -1.92
C ASP A 118 13.00 25.55 -1.56
N ASN A 119 13.85 24.79 -2.26
CA ASN A 119 15.28 25.02 -2.26
C ASN A 119 15.52 26.33 -3.02
N GLY A 120 15.11 27.43 -2.40
CA GLY A 120 15.49 28.77 -2.77
C GLY A 120 16.83 29.08 -2.14
N VAL A 121 17.91 28.65 -2.80
CA VAL A 121 19.18 29.37 -3.00
C VAL A 121 19.83 28.84 -4.28
#